data_AF-A0A1I2J862-F1
#
_entry.id   AF-A0A1I2J862-F1
#
_cell.length_a   1.000
_cell.length_b   1.000
_cell.length_c   1.000
_cell.angle_alpha   90.00
_cell.angle_beta   90.00
_cell.angle_gamma   90.00
#
_symmetry.space_group_name_H-M   'P 1'
#
loop_
_entity.id
_entity.type
_entity.pdbx_description
1 polymer ?
#
loop_
_entity_poly.entity_id
_entity_poly.type
_entity_poly.pdbx_seq_one_letter_code
_entity_poly.pdbx_strand_id
1 'polypeptide(L)'
;MSKKCFTTQEQAQLRTNPYVKNVSAKAITYTDAFKERFIQEYNQGKLPSEIFQGAGFALDVLGATRIKKASNRWRTAYQEQ
;
A
#
# COMPACT_ATOMS: atom_id res chain seq x y z
N MET A 1 19.11 -8.75 -7.38
CA MET A 1 17.93 -8.14 -6.72
C MET A 1 16.94 -9.22 -6.33
N SER A 2 17.02 -9.75 -5.10
CA SER A 2 16.05 -10.73 -4.62
C SER A 2 14.68 -10.05 -4.50
N LYS A 3 13.70 -10.49 -5.29
CA LYS A 3 12.33 -10.00 -5.21
C LYS A 3 11.74 -10.57 -3.92
N LYS A 4 11.71 -9.79 -2.83
CA LYS A 4 10.97 -10.17 -1.60
C LYS A 4 9.55 -10.52 -2.01
N CYS A 5 9.21 -11.80 -1.94
CA CYS A 5 7.87 -12.30 -2.19
C CYS A 5 7.12 -12.36 -0.85
N PHE A 6 5.82 -12.09 -0.88
CA PHE A 6 4.96 -12.32 0.26
C PHE A 6 4.81 -13.82 0.48
N THR A 7 5.09 -14.26 1.70
CA THR A 7 4.77 -15.60 2.19
C THR A 7 3.25 -15.79 2.25
N THR A 8 2.80 -17.05 2.32
CA THR A 8 1.37 -17.36 2.43
C THR A 8 0.74 -16.72 3.67
N GLN A 9 1.50 -16.61 4.78
CA GLN A 9 1.04 -15.95 6.01
C GLN A 9 0.87 -14.44 5.82
N GLU A 10 1.85 -13.76 5.24
CA GLU A 10 1.75 -12.32 4.94
C GLU A 10 0.61 -12.04 3.96
N GLN A 11 0.41 -12.91 2.96
CA GLN A 11 -0.72 -12.80 2.04
C GLN A 11 -2.06 -12.95 2.76
N ALA A 12 -2.18 -13.90 3.69
CA ALA A 12 -3.41 -14.07 4.49
C ALA A 12 -3.68 -12.83 5.35
N GLN A 13 -2.65 -12.28 6.03
CA GLN A 13 -2.77 -11.06 6.81
C GLN A 13 -3.15 -9.84 5.98
N LEU A 14 -2.64 -9.74 4.74
CA LEU A 14 -3.02 -8.64 3.85
C LEU A 14 -4.44 -8.81 3.31
N ARG A 15 -4.91 -10.04 3.10
CA ARG A 15 -6.28 -10.33 2.64
C ARG A 15 -7.36 -10.01 3.66
N THR A 16 -7.05 -10.01 4.95
CA THR A 16 -8.03 -9.63 5.98
C THR A 16 -8.34 -8.14 5.97
N ASN A 17 -7.48 -7.31 5.35
CA ASN A 17 -7.66 -5.88 5.31
C ASN A 17 -8.63 -5.47 4.18
N PRO A 18 -9.71 -4.71 4.47
CA PRO A 18 -10.70 -4.29 3.47
C PRO A 18 -10.12 -3.36 2.38
N TYR A 19 -8.95 -2.76 2.61
CA TYR A 19 -8.26 -1.92 1.64
C TYR A 19 -7.45 -2.71 0.60
N VAL A 20 -7.42 -4.04 0.71
CA VAL A 20 -6.73 -4.94 -0.23
C VAL A 20 -7.74 -5.57 -1.18
N LYS A 21 -7.60 -5.29 -2.47
CA LYS A 21 -8.42 -5.88 -3.53
C LYS A 21 -7.94 -7.28 -3.90
N ASN A 22 -6.62 -7.45 -4.03
CA ASN A 22 -6.02 -8.74 -4.31
C ASN A 22 -4.57 -8.76 -3.82
N VAL A 23 -4.08 -9.92 -3.40
CA VAL A 23 -2.67 -10.12 -3.09
C VAL A 23 -2.17 -11.41 -3.73
N SER A 24 -0.99 -11.30 -4.33
CA SER A 24 -0.21 -12.37 -4.91
C SER A 24 1.18 -12.34 -4.29
N ALA A 25 1.94 -13.43 -4.41
CA ALA A 25 3.30 -13.54 -3.88
C ALA A 25 4.21 -12.37 -4.32
N LYS A 26 3.99 -11.76 -5.49
CA LYS A 26 4.84 -10.69 -6.01
C LYS A 26 4.25 -9.29 -5.89
N ALA A 27 2.93 -9.16 -5.83
CA ALA A 27 2.23 -7.89 -5.96
C ALA A 27 0.99 -7.83 -5.06
N ILE A 28 0.68 -6.61 -4.62
CA ILE A 28 -0.53 -6.29 -3.87
C ILE A 28 -1.30 -5.24 -4.67
N THR A 29 -2.60 -5.47 -4.83
CA THR A 29 -3.54 -4.59 -5.49
C THR A 29 -4.44 -4.00 -4.43
N TYR A 30 -4.43 -2.67 -4.33
CA TYR A 30 -5.25 -1.93 -3.38
C TYR A 30 -6.58 -1.55 -4.02
N THR A 31 -7.60 -1.37 -3.18
CA THR A 31 -8.90 -0.87 -3.60
C THR A 31 -8.80 0.59 -4.02
N ASP A 32 -9.69 1.04 -4.89
CA ASP A 32 -9.70 2.43 -5.36
C ASP A 32 -10.05 3.40 -4.21
N ALA A 33 -10.96 2.99 -3.31
CA ALA A 33 -11.26 3.71 -2.07
C ALA A 33 -10.02 3.96 -1.19
N PHE A 34 -9.10 2.98 -1.11
CA PHE A 34 -7.85 3.18 -0.37
C PHE A 34 -6.94 4.20 -1.04
N LYS A 35 -6.85 4.20 -2.38
CA LYS A 35 -6.02 5.16 -3.12
C LYS A 35 -6.53 6.58 -2.92
N GLU A 36 -7.85 6.79 -2.99
CA GLU A 36 -8.46 8.10 -2.74
C GLU A 36 -8.18 8.57 -1.31
N ARG A 37 -8.44 7.71 -0.32
CA ARG A 37 -8.13 8.00 1.09
C ARG A 37 -6.64 8.31 1.29
N PHE A 38 -5.76 7.57 0.61
CA PHE A 38 -4.32 7.80 0.67
C PHE A 38 -3.96 9.20 0.16
N ILE A 39 -4.48 9.62 -0.99
CA ILE A 39 -4.20 10.94 -1.55
C ILE A 39 -4.75 12.05 -0.66
N GLN A 40 -5.95 11.89 -0.10
CA GLN A 40 -6.52 12.86 0.84
C GLN A 40 -5.65 13.04 2.09
N GLU A 41 -5.29 11.93 2.74
CA GLU A 41 -4.45 11.94 3.95
C GLU A 41 -3.04 12.46 3.65
N TYR A 42 -2.49 12.12 2.47
CA TYR A 42 -1.20 12.62 2.01
C TYR A 42 -1.23 14.14 1.78
N ASN A 43 -2.31 14.66 1.18
CA ASN A 43 -2.51 16.10 0.98
C ASN A 43 -2.70 16.85 2.31
N GLN A 44 -3.15 16.19 3.37
CA GLN A 44 -3.17 16.74 4.73
C GLN A 44 -1.77 16.79 5.38
N GLY A 45 -0.73 16.28 4.71
CA GLY A 45 0.65 16.30 5.19
C GLY A 45 1.10 15.04 5.94
N LYS A 46 0.28 13.97 5.96
CA LYS A 46 0.67 12.70 6.60
C LYS A 46 1.69 11.94 5.77
N LEU A 47 2.61 11.24 6.44
CA LEU A 47 3.58 10.42 5.74
C LEU A 47 2.93 9.15 5.20
N PRO A 48 3.38 8.62 4.04
CA PRO A 48 2.86 7.36 3.52
C PRO A 48 2.90 6.22 4.53
N SER A 49 4.00 6.09 5.27
CA SER A 49 4.14 5.07 6.31
C SER A 49 3.04 5.18 7.38
N GLU A 50 2.67 6.39 7.79
CA GLU A 50 1.62 6.61 8.79
C GLU A 50 0.24 6.27 8.25
N ILE A 51 -0.04 6.60 6.98
CA ILE A 51 -1.32 6.29 6.33
C ILE A 51 -1.50 4.78 6.22
N PHE A 52 -0.46 4.07 5.80
CA PHE A 52 -0.48 2.60 5.73
C PHE A 52 -0.62 1.98 7.13
N GLN A 53 0.10 2.49 8.13
CA GLN A 53 -0.02 2.02 9.50
C GLN A 53 -1.42 2.27 10.08
N GLY A 54 -1.99 3.45 9.88
CA GLY A 54 -3.34 3.81 10.30
C GLY A 54 -4.44 3.02 9.59
N ALA A 55 -4.15 2.54 8.39
CA ALA A 55 -5.02 1.63 7.65
C ALA A 55 -4.86 0.15 8.04
N GLY A 56 -4.02 -0.16 9.04
CA GLY A 56 -3.80 -1.51 9.55
C GLY A 56 -2.81 -2.34 8.72
N PHE A 57 -1.94 -1.71 7.93
CA PHE A 57 -0.85 -2.41 7.25
C PHE A 57 0.39 -2.48 8.14
N ALA A 58 0.97 -3.68 8.23
CA ALA A 58 2.27 -3.87 8.84
C ALA A 58 3.38 -3.35 7.91
N LEU A 59 4.02 -2.24 8.29
CA LEU A 59 5.10 -1.60 7.51
C LEU A 59 6.30 -2.52 7.29
N ASP A 60 6.56 -3.42 8.25
CA ASP A 60 7.63 -4.41 8.17
C ASP A 60 7.37 -5.45 7.07
N VAL A 61 6.12 -5.93 6.99
CA VAL A 61 5.65 -6.90 5.97
C VAL A 61 5.65 -6.28 4.58
N LEU A 62 5.15 -5.05 4.42
CA LEU A 62 5.18 -4.37 3.12
C LEU A 62 6.60 -3.96 2.71
N GLY A 63 7.39 -3.47 3.66
CA GLY A 63 8.67 -2.84 3.42
C GLY A 63 8.56 -1.43 2.83
N ALA A 64 9.44 -0.55 3.31
CA ALA A 64 9.48 0.87 2.92
C ALA A 64 9.56 1.10 1.40
N THR A 65 10.31 0.26 0.68
CA THR A 65 10.46 0.38 -0.79
C THR A 65 9.13 0.18 -1.53
N ARG A 66 8.29 -0.75 -1.10
CA ARG A 66 6.98 -0.98 -1.74
C ARG A 66 6.03 0.17 -1.46
N ILE A 67 6.00 0.65 -0.22
CA ILE A 67 5.19 1.80 0.18
C ILE A 67 5.59 3.03 -0.63
N LYS A 68 6.89 3.35 -0.71
CA LYS A 68 7.40 4.48 -1.49
C LYS A 68 7.02 4.37 -2.97
N LYS A 69 7.20 3.19 -3.59
CA LYS A 69 6.82 2.97 -4.99
C LYS A 69 5.31 3.09 -5.24
N ALA A 70 4.48 2.52 -4.35
CA ALA A 70 3.03 2.62 -4.44
C ALA A 70 2.57 4.09 -4.31
N SER A 71 3.10 4.78 -3.30
CA SER A 71 2.83 6.20 -3.05
C SER A 71 3.17 7.07 -4.25
N ASN A 72 4.38 6.90 -4.81
CA ASN A 72 4.79 7.64 -6.00
C ASN A 72 3.85 7.38 -7.18
N ARG A 73 3.48 6.12 -7.41
CA ARG A 73 2.57 5.75 -8.51
C ARG A 73 1.22 6.45 -8.40
N TRP A 74 0.63 6.48 -7.21
CA TRP A 74 -0.68 7.12 -7.02
C TRP A 74 -0.61 8.63 -7.10
N ARG A 75 0.46 9.23 -6.56
CA ARG A 75 0.69 10.67 -6.65
C ARG A 75 0.88 11.13 -8.09
N THR A 76 1.69 10.42 -8.88
CA THR A 76 1.86 10.74 -10.31
C THR A 76 0.54 10.59 -11.06
N ALA A 77 -0.19 9.49 -10.85
CA ALA A 77 -1.48 9.29 -11.50
C ALA A 77 -2.53 10.36 -11.12
N TYR A 78 -2.44 10.93 -9.90
CA TYR A 78 -3.30 12.02 -9.46
C TYR A 78 -2.86 13.38 -10.02
N GLN A 79 -1.55 13.61 -10.21
CA GLN A 79 -1.03 14.86 -10.78
C GLN A 79 -1.23 14.99 -12.29
N GLU A 80 -1.44 13.88 -13.00
CA GLU A 80 -1.74 13.86 -14.44
C GLU A 80 -3.25 13.99 -14.75
N GLN A 81 -4.09 14.31 -13.77
CA GLN A 81 -5.53 14.58 -13.94
C GLN A 81 -5.84 16.05 -14.18
#